data_AF-A0A969NKA0-F1
#
_entry.id   AF-A0A969NKA0-F1
#
_cell.length_a   1.000
_cell.length_b   1.000
_cell.length_c   1.000
_cell.angle_alpha   90.00
_cell.angle_beta   90.00
_cell.angle_gamma   90.00
#
_symmetry.space_group_name_H-M   'P 1'
#
loop_
_entity.id
_entity.type
_entity.pdbx_description
1 polymer ?
#
loop_
_entity_poly.entity_id
_entity_poly.type
_entity_poly.pdbx_seq_one_letter_code
_entity_poly.pdbx_strand_id
1 'polypeptide(L)'
;MIDNWEVTTADSLDGRSWHTLEYNLTRAIVNRFKNTDEFTNNWANLAGADNVIDKYIKDTIVNYYNISKAKIEVNQYTKPYDGKRLAIKLDPEFVQNNAKNVEGSLVFLNNEYIYKVQVPVLPDLSYFFSFVLTEK
;
A
#
# COMPACT_ATOMS: atom_id res chain seq x y z
N MET A 1 -12.48 4.04 7.00
CA MET A 1 -11.02 4.30 6.95
C MET A 1 -10.32 2.95 6.86
N ILE A 2 -9.47 2.72 5.86
CA ILE A 2 -8.64 1.51 5.76
C ILE A 2 -7.26 1.87 6.30
N ASP A 3 -6.93 1.32 7.47
CA ASP A 3 -5.61 1.46 8.12
C ASP A 3 -4.86 0.11 8.10
N ASN A 4 -3.54 0.15 7.99
CA ASN A 4 -2.59 -0.94 7.72
C ASN A 4 -2.55 -1.45 6.27
N TRP A 5 -1.49 -1.03 5.57
CA TRP A 5 -1.15 -1.46 4.22
C TRP A 5 -0.12 -2.57 4.29
N GLU A 6 -0.43 -3.71 3.67
CA GLU A 6 0.55 -4.79 3.48
C GLU A 6 1.58 -4.33 2.45
N VAL A 7 2.78 -4.04 2.94
CA VAL A 7 3.97 -3.67 2.16
C VAL A 7 4.55 -4.87 1.38
N THR A 8 3.88 -6.02 1.37
CA THR A 8 4.30 -7.25 0.67
C THR A 8 4.28 -7.13 -0.85
N THR A 9 3.71 -6.04 -1.38
CA THR A 9 3.64 -5.74 -2.82
C THR A 9 4.61 -4.65 -3.23
N ALA A 10 5.54 -4.30 -2.34
CA ALA A 10 6.43 -3.18 -2.55
C ALA A 10 7.81 -3.59 -3.04
N ASP A 11 8.26 -2.91 -4.10
CA ASP A 11 9.58 -3.08 -4.69
C ASP A 11 10.43 -1.83 -4.46
N SER A 12 11.74 -2.02 -4.29
CA SER A 12 12.72 -0.93 -4.21
C SER A 12 13.61 -0.91 -5.44
N LEU A 13 13.63 0.22 -6.15
CA LEU A 13 14.59 0.49 -7.22
C LEU A 13 15.64 1.49 -6.71
N ASP A 14 16.89 1.06 -6.69
CA ASP A 14 18.01 1.86 -6.21
C ASP A 14 18.57 2.75 -7.31
N GLY A 15 18.42 4.06 -7.14
CA GLY A 15 19.14 5.08 -7.90
C GLY A 15 20.39 5.57 -7.15
N ARG A 16 21.19 6.43 -7.78
CA ARG A 16 22.42 6.98 -7.13
C ARG A 16 22.14 7.82 -5.89
N SER A 17 20.97 8.46 -5.81
CA SER A 17 20.64 9.42 -4.73
C SER A 17 19.25 9.19 -4.11
N TRP A 18 18.43 8.34 -4.71
CA TRP A 18 17.05 8.09 -4.31
C TRP A 18 16.72 6.60 -4.41
N HIS A 19 15.95 6.09 -3.44
CA HIS A 19 15.21 4.84 -3.57
C HIS A 19 13.81 5.16 -4.09
N THR A 20 13.36 4.45 -5.12
CA THR A 20 11.93 4.45 -5.51
C THR A 20 11.26 3.24 -4.88
N LEU A 21 10.26 3.48 -4.05
CA LEU A 21 9.44 2.46 -3.38
C LEU A 21 8.08 2.41 -4.08
N GLU A 22 7.73 1.28 -4.67
CA GLU A 22 6.45 1.09 -5.35
C GLU A 22 5.46 0.39 -4.41
N TYR A 23 4.18 0.77 -4.40
CA TYR A 23 3.14 0.16 -3.56
C TYR A 23 1.93 -0.15 -4.42
N ASN A 24 1.54 -1.43 -4.50
CA ASN A 24 0.38 -1.83 -5.29
C ASN A 24 -0.91 -1.67 -4.48
N LEU A 25 -1.57 -0.52 -4.67
CA LEU A 25 -2.73 -0.17 -3.87
C LEU A 25 -3.92 -1.08 -4.18
N THR A 26 -4.08 -1.49 -5.44
CA THR A 26 -5.11 -2.44 -5.86
C THR A 26 -4.96 -3.78 -5.14
N ARG A 27 -3.75 -4.35 -5.13
CA ARG A 27 -3.50 -5.63 -4.46
C ARG A 27 -3.64 -5.53 -2.95
N ALA A 28 -3.23 -4.42 -2.34
CA ALA A 28 -3.42 -4.22 -0.90
C ALA A 28 -4.91 -4.23 -0.51
N ILE A 29 -5.79 -3.58 -1.30
CA ILE A 29 -7.24 -3.67 -1.10
C ILE A 29 -7.71 -5.12 -1.27
N VAL A 30 -7.30 -5.79 -2.36
CA VAL A 30 -7.68 -7.19 -2.62
C VAL A 30 -7.30 -8.09 -1.44
N ASN A 31 -6.05 -8.06 -0.99
CA ASN A 31 -5.56 -8.86 0.13
C ASN A 31 -6.33 -8.57 1.41
N ARG A 32 -6.60 -7.29 1.72
CA ARG A 32 -7.34 -6.92 2.93
C ARG A 32 -8.71 -7.61 3.00
N PHE A 33 -9.47 -7.56 1.90
CA PHE A 33 -10.80 -8.16 1.86
C PHE A 33 -10.73 -9.69 1.81
N LYS A 34 -9.77 -10.27 1.08
CA LYS A 34 -9.58 -11.73 1.04
C LYS A 34 -9.09 -12.33 2.36
N ASN A 35 -8.38 -11.55 3.18
CA ASN A 35 -7.93 -11.97 4.50
C ASN A 35 -8.96 -11.71 5.61
N THR A 36 -10.18 -11.30 5.25
CA THR A 36 -11.28 -11.08 6.20
C THR A 36 -12.29 -12.22 6.09
N ASP A 37 -12.31 -13.13 7.06
CA ASP A 37 -13.19 -14.32 7.04
C ASP A 37 -14.67 -13.98 6.87
N GLU A 38 -15.16 -12.93 7.54
CA GLU A 38 -16.54 -12.47 7.39
C GLU A 38 -16.87 -12.11 5.94
N PHE A 39 -15.92 -11.47 5.25
CA PHE A 39 -16.09 -11.08 3.86
C PHE A 39 -16.09 -12.30 2.93
N THR A 40 -15.13 -13.21 3.09
CA THR A 40 -14.99 -14.40 2.21
C THR A 40 -16.11 -15.41 2.44
N ASN A 41 -16.59 -15.56 3.68
CA ASN A 41 -17.65 -16.50 4.03
C ASN A 41 -18.99 -16.21 3.33
N ASN A 42 -19.24 -14.95 2.93
CA ASN A 42 -20.42 -14.58 2.13
C ASN A 42 -20.47 -15.29 0.76
N TRP A 43 -19.35 -15.83 0.31
CA TRP A 43 -19.19 -16.45 -1.01
C TRP A 43 -18.82 -17.93 -0.93
N ALA A 44 -18.73 -18.51 0.27
CA ALA A 44 -18.18 -19.85 0.52
C ALA A 44 -18.89 -20.99 -0.25
N ASN A 45 -20.16 -20.78 -0.61
CA ASN A 45 -20.96 -21.78 -1.33
C ASN A 45 -20.91 -21.64 -2.87
N LEU A 46 -20.15 -20.68 -3.41
CA LEU A 46 -20.05 -20.47 -4.84
C LEU A 46 -18.91 -21.29 -5.44
N ALA A 47 -19.19 -21.98 -6.55
CA ALA A 47 -18.15 -22.58 -7.35
C ALA A 47 -17.22 -21.49 -7.90
N GLY A 48 -15.91 -21.60 -7.65
CA GLY A 48 -14.93 -20.59 -8.03
C GLY A 48 -15.04 -19.29 -7.23
N ALA A 49 -15.44 -19.37 -5.96
CA ALA A 49 -15.57 -18.24 -5.03
C ALA A 49 -14.40 -17.25 -5.11
N ASP A 50 -13.16 -17.73 -5.21
CA ASP A 50 -11.97 -16.87 -5.33
C ASP A 50 -12.02 -15.91 -6.52
N ASN A 51 -12.44 -16.39 -7.70
CA ASN A 51 -12.55 -15.56 -8.91
C ASN A 51 -13.69 -14.54 -8.79
N VAL A 52 -14.80 -14.95 -8.15
CA VAL A 52 -15.95 -14.06 -7.90
C VAL A 52 -15.56 -12.96 -6.93
N ILE A 53 -14.88 -13.31 -5.86
CA ILE A 53 -14.34 -12.38 -4.86
C ILE A 53 -13.38 -11.40 -5.53
N ASP A 54 -12.38 -11.88 -6.28
CA ASP A 54 -11.39 -11.03 -6.96
C ASP A 54 -12.06 -10.03 -7.90
N LYS A 55 -13.05 -10.50 -8.68
CA LYS A 55 -13.81 -9.65 -9.59
C LYS A 55 -14.66 -8.64 -8.83
N TYR A 56 -15.38 -9.05 -7.79
CA TYR A 56 -16.20 -8.16 -6.99
C TYR A 56 -15.36 -7.05 -6.32
N ILE A 57 -14.21 -7.39 -5.76
CA ILE A 57 -13.32 -6.41 -5.15
C ILE A 57 -12.83 -5.41 -6.20
N LYS A 58 -12.37 -5.88 -7.37
CA LYS A 58 -11.85 -4.99 -8.43
C LYS A 58 -12.93 -4.13 -9.07
N ASP A 59 -14.08 -4.71 -9.40
CA ASP A 59 -15.16 -4.02 -10.11
C ASP A 59 -16.00 -3.11 -9.21
N THR A 60 -16.07 -3.42 -7.90
CA THR A 60 -16.92 -2.68 -6.96
C THR A 60 -16.09 -1.90 -5.95
N ILE A 61 -15.27 -2.59 -5.15
CA ILE A 61 -14.61 -1.98 -3.98
C ILE A 61 -13.50 -1.03 -4.39
N VAL A 62 -12.61 -1.43 -5.30
CA VAL A 62 -11.53 -0.56 -5.80
C VAL A 62 -12.13 0.68 -6.47
N ASN A 63 -13.20 0.52 -7.24
CA ASN A 63 -13.92 1.62 -7.87
C ASN A 63 -14.62 2.55 -6.86
N TYR A 64 -15.15 1.99 -5.76
CA TYR A 64 -15.74 2.77 -4.66
C TYR A 64 -14.72 3.71 -4.01
N TYR A 65 -13.47 3.27 -3.82
CA TYR A 65 -12.41 4.13 -3.30
C TYR A 65 -11.93 5.21 -4.29
N ASN A 66 -12.28 5.12 -5.58
CA ASN A 66 -11.95 6.11 -6.62
C ASN A 66 -10.50 6.62 -6.50
N ILE A 67 -9.55 5.68 -6.52
CA ILE A 67 -8.14 5.90 -6.19
C ILE A 67 -7.57 7.02 -7.07
N SER A 68 -7.22 8.13 -6.44
CA SER A 68 -6.66 9.31 -7.11
C SER A 68 -5.65 9.98 -6.19
N LYS A 69 -4.59 10.57 -6.75
CA LYS A 69 -3.51 11.18 -5.97
C LYS A 69 -4.02 12.22 -4.95
N ALA A 70 -5.05 12.99 -5.30
CA ALA A 70 -5.63 14.00 -4.41
C ALA A 70 -6.40 13.43 -3.20
N LYS A 71 -6.78 12.14 -3.24
CA LYS A 71 -7.52 11.43 -2.18
C LYS A 71 -6.67 10.42 -1.41
N ILE A 72 -5.36 10.43 -1.64
CA ILE A 72 -4.39 9.54 -0.98
C ILE A 72 -3.61 10.38 0.02
N GLU A 73 -3.78 10.08 1.30
CA GLU A 73 -2.85 10.53 2.33
C GLU A 73 -1.71 9.52 2.43
N VAL A 74 -0.47 10.01 2.57
CA VAL A 74 0.71 9.17 2.72
C VAL A 74 1.44 9.58 3.99
N ASN A 75 1.55 8.63 4.91
CA ASN A 75 2.26 8.81 6.17
C ASN A 75 3.58 8.06 6.11
N GLN A 76 4.68 8.81 6.26
CA GLN A 76 6.03 8.26 6.31
C GLN A 76 6.46 8.07 7.76
N TYR A 77 7.06 6.92 8.03
CA TYR A 77 7.69 6.60 9.29
C TYR A 77 9.12 6.15 9.04
N THR A 78 10.02 6.46 9.98
CA THR A 78 11.43 6.07 9.91
C THR A 78 11.90 5.51 11.23
N LYS A 79 12.84 4.56 11.17
CA LYS A 79 13.61 4.09 12.32
C LYS A 79 15.07 3.82 11.92
N PRO A 80 16.00 3.64 12.87
CA PRO A 80 17.37 3.22 12.56
C PRO A 80 17.40 1.95 11.72
N TYR A 81 18.33 1.91 10.77
CA TYR A 81 18.46 0.78 9.85
C TYR A 81 18.77 -0.53 10.58
N ASP A 82 17.92 -1.52 10.35
CA ASP A 82 17.94 -2.84 11.01
C ASP A 82 18.18 -3.99 10.03
N GLY A 83 18.71 -3.69 8.83
CA GLY A 83 18.95 -4.66 7.77
C GLY A 83 17.86 -4.69 6.69
N LYS A 84 16.75 -3.97 6.85
CA LYS A 84 15.68 -3.87 5.84
C LYS A 84 15.34 -2.42 5.52
N ARG A 85 15.57 -1.97 4.28
CA ARG A 85 15.30 -0.57 3.89
C ARG A 85 13.81 -0.25 3.95
N LEU A 86 12.97 -1.20 3.58
CA LEU A 86 11.52 -1.08 3.63
C LEU A 86 10.97 -2.09 4.64
N ALA A 87 10.36 -1.59 5.70
CA ALA A 87 9.70 -2.41 6.69
C ALA A 87 8.27 -2.74 6.26
N ILE A 88 7.84 -3.95 6.62
CA ILE A 88 6.51 -4.46 6.25
C ILE A 88 5.42 -4.21 7.29
N LYS A 89 5.83 -3.81 8.50
CA LYS A 89 4.95 -3.58 9.64
C LYS A 89 5.49 -2.38 10.43
N LEU A 90 4.55 -1.58 10.94
CA LEU A 90 4.85 -0.55 11.92
C LEU A 90 5.09 -1.18 13.30
N ASP A 91 6.20 -0.84 13.92
CA ASP A 91 6.56 -1.21 15.28
C ASP A 91 6.85 0.05 16.13
N PRO A 92 6.99 -0.05 17.46
CA PRO A 92 7.17 1.11 18.33
C PRO A 92 8.48 1.90 18.12
N GLU A 93 9.46 1.38 17.39
CA GLU A 93 10.71 2.08 17.11
C GLU A 93 10.55 3.13 16.00
N PHE A 94 9.46 3.04 15.23
CA PHE A 94 9.17 3.98 14.18
C PHE A 94 8.69 5.32 14.71
N VAL A 95 9.29 6.38 14.16
CA VAL A 95 8.87 7.76 14.39
C VAL A 95 8.23 8.30 13.12
N GLN A 96 7.04 8.89 13.25
CA GLN A 96 6.36 9.53 12.13
C GLN A 96 7.11 10.78 11.67
N ASN A 97 7.33 10.89 10.37
CA ASN A 97 7.96 12.05 9.76
C ASN A 97 6.91 13.08 9.35
N ASN A 98 6.49 13.92 10.30
CA ASN A 98 5.46 14.95 10.10
C ASN A 98 5.90 16.13 9.22
N ALA A 99 7.20 16.23 8.89
CA ALA A 99 7.77 17.37 8.18
C ALA A 99 7.84 17.20 6.65
N LYS A 100 7.45 16.02 6.12
CA LYS A 100 7.60 15.72 4.69
C LYS A 100 6.26 15.58 3.99
N ASN A 101 6.04 16.46 3.02
CA ASN A 101 5.21 16.11 1.87
C ASN A 101 5.93 14.97 1.16
N VAL A 102 5.45 13.74 1.35
CA VAL A 102 5.99 12.58 0.65
C VAL A 102 5.72 12.79 -0.84
N GLU A 103 6.76 13.11 -1.60
CA GLU A 103 6.63 13.28 -3.04
C GLU A 103 6.38 11.90 -3.67
N GLY A 104 5.17 11.75 -4.21
CA GLY A 104 4.72 10.48 -4.77
C GLY A 104 3.96 10.64 -6.07
N SER A 105 3.94 9.58 -6.87
CA SER A 105 3.22 9.49 -8.13
C SER A 105 2.30 8.29 -8.14
N LEU A 106 1.05 8.49 -8.52
CA LEU A 106 0.10 7.41 -8.77
C LEU A 106 0.15 7.06 -10.26
N VAL A 107 0.34 5.78 -10.57
CA VAL A 107 0.36 5.24 -11.93
C VAL A 107 -0.69 4.13 -12.02
N PHE A 108 -1.42 4.08 -13.14
CA PHE A 108 -2.29 2.96 -13.47
C PHE A 108 -1.61 2.11 -14.53
N LEU A 109 -1.23 0.87 -14.18
CA LEU A 109 -0.49 -0.04 -15.04
C LEU A 109 -1.04 -1.45 -14.87
N ASN A 110 -1.22 -2.19 -15.98
CA ASN A 110 -1.71 -3.57 -15.96
C ASN A 110 -2.99 -3.77 -15.13
N ASN A 111 -3.91 -2.80 -15.21
CA ASN A 111 -5.16 -2.77 -14.46
C ASN A 111 -4.99 -2.67 -12.92
N GLU A 112 -3.88 -2.11 -12.45
CA GLU A 112 -3.56 -1.93 -11.04
C GLU A 112 -3.09 -0.49 -10.77
N TYR A 113 -3.49 0.05 -9.62
CA TYR A 113 -3.02 1.33 -9.11
C TYR A 113 -1.74 1.14 -8.32
N ILE A 114 -0.63 1.69 -8.84
CA ILE A 114 0.68 1.66 -8.21
C ILE A 114 1.02 3.06 -7.72
N TYR A 115 1.27 3.21 -6.42
CA TYR A 115 1.78 4.45 -5.86
C TYR A 115 3.28 4.35 -5.68
N LYS A 116 4.04 5.28 -6.25
CA LYS A 116 5.49 5.33 -6.11
C LYS A 116 5.87 6.45 -5.17
N VAL A 117 6.74 6.16 -4.22
CA VAL A 117 7.34 7.12 -3.29
C VAL A 117 8.83 7.19 -3.56
N GLN A 118 9.39 8.40 -3.60
CA GLN A 118 10.83 8.58 -3.65
C GLN A 118 11.36 8.99 -2.28
N VAL A 119 12.35 8.27 -1.78
CA VAL A 119 13.08 8.61 -0.54
C VAL A 119 14.56 8.77 -0.82
N PRO A 120 15.25 9.71 -0.15
CA PRO A 120 16.69 9.86 -0.34
C PRO A 120 17.41 8.59 0.12
N VAL A 121 18.54 8.27 -0.51
CA VAL A 121 19.41 7.18 -0.04
C VAL A 121 20.09 7.63 1.24
N LEU A 122 19.50 7.27 2.38
CA LEU A 122 20.06 7.48 3.71
C LEU A 122 20.45 6.10 4.26
N PRO A 123 21.75 5.80 4.43
CA PRO A 123 22.20 4.45 4.75
C PRO A 123 21.68 3.94 6.10
N ASP A 124 21.37 4.87 7.01
CA ASP A 124 21.07 4.67 8.42
C ASP A 124 19.57 4.56 8.75
N LEU A 125 18.65 4.61 7.77
CA LEU A 125 17.21 4.61 8.03
C LEU A 125 16.43 3.50 7.33
N SER A 126 15.60 2.77 8.09
CA SER A 126 14.50 1.97 7.56
C SER A 126 13.24 2.82 7.41
N TYR A 127 12.46 2.57 6.37
CA TYR A 127 11.21 3.28 6.08
C TYR A 127 10.00 2.38 6.26
N PHE A 128 8.91 2.94 6.75
CA PHE A 128 7.57 2.36 6.68
C PHE A 128 6.62 3.43 6.14
N PHE A 129 5.71 3.02 5.26
CA PHE A 129 4.72 3.91 4.67
C PHE A 129 3.33 3.34 4.91
N SER A 130 2.41 4.17 5.41
CA SER A 130 0.99 3.88 5.40
C SER A 130 0.28 4.85 4.47
N PHE A 131 -0.77 4.35 3.84
CA PHE A 131 -1.62 5.14 2.97
C PHE A 131 -2.99 5.27 3.65
N VAL A 132 -3.73 6.32 3.36
CA VAL A 132 -5.15 6.39 3.71
C VAL A 132 -5.90 6.70 2.43
N LEU A 133 -6.83 5.82 2.08
CA LEU A 133 -7.77 6.05 0.98
C LEU A 133 -9.08 6.60 1.52
N THR A 134 -9.48 7.75 1.03
CA THR A 134 -10.80 8.31 1.30
C THR A 134 -11.80 7.82 0.25
N GLU A 135 -12.99 7.44 0.71
CA GLU A 135 -14.09 7.00 -0.16
C GLU A 135 -14.66 8.12 -1.04
N LYS A 136 -15.59 7.75 -1.92
CA LYS A 136 -16.16 8.65 -2.91
C LYS A 136 -17.07 9.70 -2.32
#